data_AF-A0A8J5ETN8-F1
#
_entry.id   AF-A0A8J5ETN8-F1
#
_cell.length_a   1.000
_cell.length_b   1.000
_cell.length_c   1.000
_cell.angle_alpha   90.00
_cell.angle_beta   90.00
_cell.angle_gamma   90.00
#
_symmetry.space_group_name_H-M   'P 1'
#
loop_
_entity.id
_entity.type
_entity.pdbx_description
1 polymer ?
#
loop_
_entity_poly.entity_id
_entity_poly.type
_entity_poly.pdbx_seq_one_letter_code
_entity_poly.pdbx_strand_id
1 'polypeptide(L)'
;MASPGGTSSGSSLLHNLGSHEDLQALMEQKKRKRMISNRESARRSRMRKQKQVSDLITELSQLKKENSQLIMLLSITTQRCAAMKAENSILMAQAMELSYALESFNETAHSMRGSNLRSNMSIPFGVMGRPVLNRWFNLFLGFPLSFHCLEKKEGRGAASLPWFGLGFDPVLFFVAAMGRRPARCYRQIKNKPYPKSRYCRGVPDPKIRIYDVGMKKKGVDEFPFCVHLVSWEKENVSSEALEAARIACNKYMTKFAGKDAFHLRVRVHPFHVLRINKMLSCAGADRLQTGMRGAFGKPQGTCARVSIGQVLLSVRCKDNNSHNAQEALRRAKFKFPGRQKIIVSGKWGFTKFNRSDYVKWKSENRIMPDGVNAKLLGCHGPLSKRQPGRAFLQATLAEAS
;
A
#
# COMPACT_ATOMS: atom_id res chain seq x y z
N MET A 1 -24.84 -44.62 6.72
CA MET A 1 -24.96 -44.86 8.16
C MET A 1 -25.44 -43.57 8.82
N ALA A 2 -26.74 -43.33 8.74
CA ALA A 2 -27.42 -42.23 9.41
C ALA A 2 -28.25 -42.85 10.54
N SER A 3 -28.06 -42.37 11.77
CA SER A 3 -28.90 -42.70 12.91
C SER A 3 -29.50 -41.42 13.48
N PRO A 4 -30.73 -41.48 14.02
CA PRO A 4 -31.71 -40.41 13.93
C PRO A 4 -31.78 -39.54 15.19
N GLY A 5 -32.43 -38.38 15.03
CA GLY A 5 -32.75 -37.48 16.11
C GLY A 5 -33.72 -38.08 17.12
N GLY A 6 -33.47 -37.81 18.40
CA GLY A 6 -34.40 -38.03 19.51
C GLY A 6 -34.80 -36.69 20.11
N THR A 7 -35.95 -36.18 19.71
CA THR A 7 -36.77 -35.29 20.55
C THR A 7 -37.65 -36.14 21.48
N SER A 8 -38.14 -35.51 22.55
CA SER A 8 -39.14 -35.94 23.54
C SER A 8 -38.68 -36.85 24.68
N SER A 9 -38.45 -36.22 25.84
CA SER A 9 -38.95 -36.69 27.14
C SER A 9 -39.02 -35.47 28.06
N GLY A 10 -39.98 -34.60 27.78
CA GLY A 10 -40.48 -33.66 28.76
C GLY A 10 -41.57 -34.34 29.56
N SER A 11 -41.57 -34.09 30.88
CA SER A 11 -42.66 -34.32 31.81
C SER A 11 -42.92 -35.76 32.26
N SER A 12 -42.12 -36.23 33.20
CA SER A 12 -42.61 -37.05 34.31
C SER A 12 -41.55 -37.04 35.41
N LEU A 13 -41.88 -36.40 36.55
CA LEU A 13 -41.22 -36.35 37.86
C LEU A 13 -41.23 -34.92 38.43
N LEU A 14 -42.43 -34.34 38.52
CA LEU A 14 -42.76 -33.33 39.52
C LEU A 14 -43.75 -33.98 40.49
N HIS A 15 -43.26 -34.88 41.33
CA HIS A 15 -43.98 -35.33 42.50
C HIS A 15 -42.96 -35.67 43.59
N ASN A 16 -42.67 -34.67 44.43
CA ASN A 16 -42.70 -34.77 45.88
C ASN A 16 -42.30 -33.41 46.47
N LEU A 17 -43.05 -32.94 47.46
CA LEU A 17 -42.80 -31.71 48.22
C LEU A 17 -41.38 -31.74 48.81
N GLY A 18 -40.43 -31.09 48.14
CA GLY A 18 -39.17 -30.64 48.74
C GLY A 18 -39.40 -29.24 49.30
N SER A 19 -38.98 -29.00 50.53
CA SER A 19 -39.13 -27.70 51.18
C SER A 19 -38.46 -26.61 50.33
N HIS A 20 -38.87 -25.35 50.50
CA HIS A 20 -38.27 -24.19 49.81
C HIS A 20 -36.72 -24.16 49.94
N GLU A 21 -36.20 -24.75 51.02
CA GLU A 21 -34.78 -24.89 51.31
C GLU A 21 -34.06 -25.87 50.37
N ASP A 22 -34.67 -27.00 50.00
CA ASP A 22 -34.08 -27.98 49.09
C ASP A 22 -33.91 -27.42 47.67
N LEU A 23 -34.90 -26.63 47.22
CA LEU A 23 -34.83 -25.95 45.92
C LEU A 23 -33.74 -24.88 45.90
N GLN A 24 -33.56 -24.15 47.02
CA GLN A 24 -32.46 -23.20 47.21
C GLN A 24 -31.10 -23.92 47.22
N ALA A 25 -30.96 -25.02 47.96
CA ALA A 25 -29.74 -25.80 48.02
C ALA A 25 -29.31 -26.34 46.64
N LEU A 26 -30.26 -26.82 45.84
CA LEU A 26 -30.02 -27.33 44.49
C LEU A 26 -29.60 -26.21 43.53
N MET A 27 -30.23 -25.03 43.64
CA MET A 27 -29.82 -23.83 42.90
C MET A 27 -28.43 -23.34 43.29
N GLU A 28 -28.09 -23.34 44.58
CA GLU A 28 -26.74 -23.00 45.06
C GLU A 28 -25.69 -23.99 44.56
N GLN A 29 -25.99 -25.28 44.60
CA GLN A 29 -25.10 -26.32 44.09
C GLN A 29 -24.85 -26.13 42.58
N LYS A 30 -25.88 -25.77 41.82
CA LYS A 30 -25.78 -25.45 40.38
C LYS A 30 -24.96 -24.17 40.13
N LYS A 31 -25.12 -23.13 40.96
CA LYS A 31 -24.30 -21.91 40.92
C LYS A 31 -22.83 -22.22 41.23
N ARG A 32 -22.53 -23.02 42.26
CA ARG A 32 -21.17 -23.45 42.62
C ARG A 32 -20.52 -24.24 41.47
N LYS A 33 -21.23 -25.22 40.89
CA LYS A 33 -20.74 -25.99 39.73
C LYS A 33 -20.44 -25.09 38.51
N ARG A 34 -21.27 -24.08 38.24
CA ARG A 34 -21.01 -23.08 37.19
C ARG A 34 -19.79 -22.21 37.48
N MET A 35 -19.61 -21.76 38.73
CA MET A 35 -18.43 -20.98 39.12
C MET A 35 -17.13 -21.77 38.96
N ILE A 36 -17.11 -23.03 39.41
CA ILE A 36 -15.93 -23.90 39.28
C ILE A 36 -15.61 -24.16 37.81
N SER A 37 -16.61 -24.51 36.99
CA SER A 37 -16.43 -24.72 35.54
C SER A 37 -15.91 -23.46 34.82
N ASN A 38 -16.44 -22.27 35.15
CA ASN A 38 -16.00 -21.02 34.53
C ASN A 38 -14.58 -20.64 34.97
N ARG A 39 -14.23 -20.90 36.24
CA ARG A 39 -12.87 -20.73 36.77
C ARG A 39 -11.88 -21.65 36.07
N GLU A 40 -12.28 -22.90 35.83
CA GLU A 40 -11.47 -23.89 35.13
C GLU A 40 -11.32 -23.57 33.64
N SER A 41 -12.39 -23.11 32.99
CA SER A 41 -12.36 -22.64 31.60
C SER A 41 -11.46 -21.40 31.43
N ALA A 42 -11.53 -20.45 32.37
CA ALA A 42 -10.63 -19.30 32.41
C ALA A 42 -9.16 -19.74 32.59
N ARG A 43 -8.88 -20.72 33.44
CA ARG A 43 -7.53 -21.30 33.62
C ARG A 43 -7.03 -21.97 32.34
N ARG A 44 -7.84 -22.81 31.70
CA ARG A 44 -7.51 -23.46 30.41
C ARG A 44 -7.26 -22.43 29.30
N SER A 45 -8.03 -21.34 29.27
CA SER A 45 -7.81 -20.26 28.32
C SER A 45 -6.49 -19.52 28.56
N ARG A 46 -6.13 -19.24 29.82
CA ARG A 46 -4.84 -18.65 30.18
C ARG A 46 -3.68 -19.56 29.78
N MET A 47 -3.77 -20.85 30.09
CA MET A 47 -2.76 -21.85 29.72
C MET A 47 -2.55 -21.94 28.20
N ARG A 48 -3.63 -21.95 27.40
CA ARG A 48 -3.53 -21.95 25.93
C ARG A 48 -2.84 -20.70 25.40
N LYS A 49 -3.16 -19.52 25.95
CA LYS A 49 -2.51 -18.27 25.56
C LYS A 49 -1.03 -18.25 25.97
N GLN A 50 -0.71 -18.77 27.16
CA GLN A 50 0.67 -18.86 27.64
C GLN A 50 1.50 -19.81 26.77
N LYS A 51 0.93 -20.96 26.39
CA LYS A 51 1.55 -21.89 25.43
C LYS A 51 1.76 -21.23 24.06
N GLN A 52 0.76 -20.54 23.52
CA GLN A 52 0.92 -19.83 22.26
C GLN A 52 2.03 -18.77 22.32
N VAL A 53 2.17 -18.07 23.44
CA VAL A 53 3.25 -17.09 23.63
C VAL A 53 4.61 -17.78 23.74
N SER A 54 4.72 -18.91 24.46
CA SER A 54 5.98 -19.66 24.51
C SER A 54 6.40 -20.18 23.14
N ASP A 55 5.45 -20.72 22.37
CA ASP A 55 5.70 -21.25 21.04
C ASP A 55 6.20 -20.12 20.11
N LEU A 56 5.56 -18.94 20.15
CA LEU A 56 6.02 -17.76 19.40
C LEU A 56 7.41 -17.26 19.83
N ILE A 57 7.75 -17.35 21.12
CA ILE A 57 9.08 -16.98 21.61
C ILE A 57 10.14 -17.95 21.06
N THR A 58 9.85 -19.25 21.05
CA THR A 58 10.75 -20.25 20.47
C THR A 58 10.95 -20.03 18.97
N GLU A 59 9.88 -19.75 18.23
CA GLU A 59 9.94 -19.46 16.79
C GLU A 59 10.75 -18.18 16.50
N LEU A 60 10.56 -17.12 17.30
CA LEU A 60 11.38 -15.91 17.19
C LEU A 60 12.86 -16.16 17.47
N SER A 61 13.17 -17.02 18.45
CA SER A 61 14.55 -17.38 18.76
C SER A 61 15.21 -18.15 17.62
N GLN A 62 14.46 -19.04 16.96
CA GLN A 62 14.92 -19.80 15.80
C GLN A 62 15.15 -18.89 14.59
N LEU A 63 14.17 -18.04 14.25
CA LEU A 63 14.29 -17.10 13.13
C LEU A 63 15.44 -16.10 13.34
N LYS A 64 15.72 -15.69 14.58
CA LYS A 64 16.91 -14.87 14.88
C LYS A 64 18.21 -15.60 14.58
N LYS A 65 18.32 -16.89 14.95
CA LYS A 65 19.49 -17.71 14.63
C LYS A 65 19.66 -17.87 13.12
N GLU A 66 18.59 -18.21 12.40
CA GLU A 66 18.61 -18.33 10.94
C GLU A 66 19.02 -17.02 10.26
N ASN A 67 18.48 -15.88 10.71
CA ASN A 67 18.85 -14.57 10.15
C ASN A 67 20.34 -14.26 10.41
N SER A 68 20.88 -14.58 11.58
CA SER A 68 22.32 -14.43 11.86
C SER A 68 23.20 -15.31 10.96
N GLN A 69 22.75 -16.54 10.66
CA GLN A 69 23.44 -17.44 9.74
C GLN A 69 23.39 -16.92 8.30
N LEU A 70 22.25 -16.42 7.86
CA LEU A 70 22.09 -15.84 6.52
C LEU A 70 22.95 -14.59 6.32
N ILE A 71 23.06 -13.73 7.34
CA ILE A 71 23.94 -12.56 7.30
C ILE A 71 25.41 -13.00 7.14
N MET A 72 25.84 -14.03 7.87
CA MET A 72 27.19 -14.59 7.74
C MET A 72 27.43 -15.22 6.36
N LEU A 73 26.46 -15.97 5.82
CA LEU A 73 26.57 -16.50 4.47
C LEU A 73 26.61 -15.40 3.39
N LEU A 74 25.85 -14.32 3.59
CA LEU A 74 25.84 -13.18 2.70
C LEU A 74 27.18 -12.45 2.70
N SER A 75 27.81 -12.26 3.87
CA SER A 75 29.12 -11.59 3.94
C SER A 75 30.20 -12.41 3.22
N ILE A 76 30.23 -13.74 3.44
CA ILE A 76 31.15 -14.65 2.74
C ILE A 76 30.92 -14.62 1.23
N THR A 77 29.66 -14.71 0.80
CA THR A 77 29.31 -14.71 -0.64
C THR A 77 29.67 -13.38 -1.29
N THR A 78 29.47 -12.27 -0.59
CA THR A 78 29.83 -10.93 -1.08
C THR A 78 31.35 -10.81 -1.26
N GLN A 79 32.14 -11.34 -0.31
CA GLN A 79 33.59 -11.36 -0.40
C GLN A 79 34.07 -12.20 -1.59
N ARG A 80 33.47 -13.38 -1.81
CA ARG A 80 33.77 -14.24 -2.99
C ARG A 80 33.43 -13.55 -4.31
N CYS A 81 32.28 -12.88 -4.39
CA CYS A 81 31.89 -12.13 -5.58
C CYS A 81 32.83 -10.96 -5.89
N ALA A 82 33.37 -10.30 -4.86
CA ALA A 82 34.36 -9.23 -5.05
C ALA A 82 35.68 -9.78 -5.60
N ALA A 83 36.16 -10.92 -5.06
CA ALA A 83 37.36 -11.60 -5.57
C ALA A 83 37.20 -12.02 -7.04
N MET A 84 36.10 -12.69 -7.39
CA MET A 84 35.83 -13.09 -8.79
C MET A 84 35.73 -11.92 -9.76
N LYS A 85 35.22 -10.76 -9.31
CA LYS A 85 35.20 -9.54 -10.14
C LYS A 85 36.59 -8.99 -10.39
N ALA A 86 37.47 -9.01 -9.38
CA ALA A 86 38.86 -8.60 -9.54
C ALA A 86 39.60 -9.52 -10.53
N GLU A 87 39.43 -10.84 -10.40
CA GLU A 87 39.99 -11.83 -11.34
C GLU A 87 39.48 -11.59 -12.77
N ASN A 88 38.18 -11.39 -12.96
CA ASN A 88 37.62 -11.07 -14.28
C ASN A 88 38.19 -9.77 -14.86
N SER A 89 38.46 -8.74 -14.04
CA SER A 89 39.07 -7.51 -14.53
C SER A 89 40.50 -7.71 -15.02
N ILE A 90 41.26 -8.57 -14.34
CA ILE A 90 42.63 -8.94 -14.74
C ILE A 90 42.60 -9.75 -16.04
N LEU A 91 41.72 -10.75 -16.14
CA LEU A 91 41.58 -11.55 -17.36
C LEU A 91 41.17 -10.71 -18.58
N MET A 92 40.29 -9.72 -18.39
CA MET A 92 39.91 -8.81 -19.47
C MET A 92 41.08 -7.91 -19.90
N ALA A 93 41.92 -7.45 -18.97
CA ALA A 93 43.12 -6.69 -19.29
C ALA A 93 44.14 -7.55 -20.08
N GLN A 94 44.38 -8.79 -19.63
CA GLN A 94 45.25 -9.73 -20.33
C GLN A 94 44.74 -10.05 -21.74
N ALA A 95 43.43 -10.22 -21.92
CA ALA A 95 42.82 -10.43 -23.23
C ALA A 95 43.03 -9.22 -24.17
N MET A 96 42.97 -7.99 -23.64
CA MET A 96 43.24 -6.77 -24.41
C MET A 96 44.71 -6.66 -24.83
N GLU A 97 45.65 -6.98 -23.94
CA GLU A 97 47.08 -6.98 -24.26
C GLU A 97 47.40 -8.01 -25.35
N LEU A 98 46.84 -9.22 -25.25
CA LEU A 98 46.98 -10.26 -26.28
C LEU A 98 46.36 -9.87 -27.62
N SER A 99 45.17 -9.25 -27.62
CA SER A 99 44.56 -8.78 -28.87
C SER A 99 45.37 -7.67 -29.52
N TYR A 100 45.90 -6.73 -28.72
CA TYR A 100 46.74 -5.65 -29.22
C TYR A 100 48.06 -6.18 -29.80
N ALA A 101 48.69 -7.14 -29.11
CA ALA A 101 49.88 -7.81 -29.63
C ALA A 101 49.59 -8.50 -30.97
N LEU A 102 48.45 -9.21 -31.08
CA LEU A 102 48.06 -9.90 -32.31
C LEU A 102 47.77 -8.94 -33.47
N GLU A 103 47.12 -7.80 -33.21
CA GLU A 103 46.93 -6.74 -34.20
C GLU A 103 48.27 -6.17 -34.67
N SER A 104 49.19 -5.88 -33.75
CA SER A 104 50.54 -5.40 -34.09
C SER A 104 51.35 -6.42 -34.90
N PHE A 105 51.27 -7.71 -34.56
CA PHE A 105 51.87 -8.79 -35.37
C PHE A 105 51.22 -8.88 -36.77
N ASN A 106 49.91 -8.67 -36.88
CA ASN A 106 49.23 -8.71 -38.17
C ASN A 106 49.58 -7.48 -39.02
N GLU A 107 49.70 -6.29 -38.43
CA GLU A 107 50.18 -5.08 -39.11
C GLU A 107 51.62 -5.23 -39.62
N THR A 108 52.52 -5.82 -38.83
CA THR A 108 53.89 -6.11 -39.26
C THR A 108 53.92 -7.17 -40.37
N ALA A 109 53.08 -8.21 -40.30
CA ALA A 109 52.92 -9.19 -41.37
C ALA A 109 52.36 -8.56 -42.66
N HIS A 110 51.39 -7.64 -42.55
CA HIS A 110 50.87 -6.88 -43.69
C HIS A 110 51.91 -5.92 -44.28
N SER A 111 52.74 -5.30 -43.45
CA SER A 111 53.87 -4.46 -43.89
C SER A 111 54.94 -5.27 -44.64
N MET A 112 55.28 -6.46 -44.14
CA MET A 112 56.19 -7.38 -44.84
C MET A 112 55.61 -7.95 -46.14
N ARG A 113 54.28 -8.09 -46.22
CA ARG A 113 53.56 -8.59 -47.41
C ARG A 113 53.19 -7.46 -48.40
N GLY A 114 53.34 -6.20 -48.00
CA GLY A 114 52.99 -4.98 -48.75
C GLY A 114 54.05 -4.48 -49.74
N SER A 115 55.12 -5.25 -49.97
CA SER A 115 56.12 -4.97 -50.99
C SER A 115 55.85 -5.67 -52.34
N ASN A 116 54.58 -6.03 -52.65
CA ASN A 116 54.19 -6.40 -54.02
C ASN A 116 52.69 -6.16 -54.35
N LEU A 117 52.49 -5.19 -55.26
CA LEU A 117 51.41 -4.97 -56.23
C LEU A 117 49.95 -4.57 -55.86
N ARG A 118 49.48 -3.60 -56.67
CA ARG A 118 48.12 -3.07 -56.85
C ARG A 118 47.04 -4.15 -57.11
N SER A 119 45.81 -3.90 -56.64
CA SER A 119 44.62 -3.54 -57.46
C SER A 119 43.27 -4.06 -56.89
N ASN A 120 42.26 -3.19 -57.04
CA ASN A 120 40.83 -3.43 -57.26
C ASN A 120 39.85 -3.98 -56.20
N MET A 121 38.79 -3.16 -56.04
CA MET A 121 37.34 -3.45 -56.03
C MET A 121 36.56 -3.82 -54.74
N SER A 122 35.63 -2.91 -54.46
CA SER A 122 34.19 -3.10 -54.17
C SER A 122 33.65 -3.33 -52.75
N ILE A 123 32.90 -2.29 -52.32
CA ILE A 123 31.54 -2.28 -51.71
C ILE A 123 31.40 -2.60 -50.21
N PRO A 124 30.54 -1.85 -49.49
CA PRO A 124 30.58 -1.67 -48.05
C PRO A 124 29.60 -2.58 -47.31
N PHE A 125 29.92 -2.94 -46.06
CA PHE A 125 28.97 -3.53 -45.13
C PHE A 125 28.75 -2.59 -43.95
N GLY A 126 27.50 -2.14 -43.81
CA GLY A 126 27.06 -1.32 -42.70
C GLY A 126 26.92 -2.12 -41.39
N VAL A 127 27.10 -1.37 -40.30
CA VAL A 127 26.29 -1.42 -39.08
C VAL A 127 26.16 -2.78 -38.40
N MET A 128 26.92 -2.97 -37.32
CA MET A 128 26.32 -3.22 -35.99
C MET A 128 27.34 -3.01 -34.86
N GLY A 129 26.93 -2.27 -33.81
CA GLY A 129 27.47 -2.46 -32.46
C GLY A 129 28.49 -1.45 -31.95
N ARG A 130 28.07 -0.19 -31.76
CA ARG A 130 28.72 0.72 -30.79
C ARG A 130 28.78 0.10 -29.38
N PRO A 131 29.73 0.51 -28.53
CA PRO A 131 30.04 -0.14 -27.27
C PRO A 131 28.96 0.13 -26.21
N VAL A 132 28.21 -0.90 -25.83
CA VAL A 132 27.35 -0.86 -24.65
C VAL A 132 28.02 -1.66 -23.54
N LEU A 133 29.04 -1.07 -22.92
CA LEU A 133 29.40 -1.45 -21.56
C LEU A 133 30.11 -0.30 -20.83
N ASN A 134 29.44 0.84 -20.76
CA ASN A 134 29.69 1.80 -19.70
C ASN A 134 28.40 2.54 -19.30
N ARG A 135 27.62 1.90 -18.41
CA ARG A 135 26.69 2.59 -17.50
C ARG A 135 26.42 1.86 -16.18
N TRP A 136 27.23 0.86 -15.84
CA TRP A 136 27.11 0.11 -14.59
C TRP A 136 28.46 -0.09 -13.86
N PHE A 137 29.50 0.64 -14.30
CA PHE A 137 30.86 0.53 -13.76
C PHE A 137 31.25 1.70 -12.83
N ASN A 138 30.26 2.31 -12.18
CA ASN A 138 30.47 3.27 -11.09
C ASN A 138 29.29 3.22 -10.12
N LEU A 139 29.16 2.10 -9.41
CA LEU A 139 28.43 2.00 -8.15
C LEU A 139 28.87 0.67 -7.53
N PHE A 140 29.41 0.70 -6.31
CA PHE A 140 30.02 -0.42 -5.57
C PHE A 140 31.55 -0.57 -5.71
N LEU A 141 32.28 0.51 -5.40
CA LEU A 141 33.48 0.39 -4.57
C LEU A 141 33.36 1.39 -3.40
N GLY A 142 33.71 0.90 -2.21
CA GLY A 142 33.25 1.40 -0.92
C GLY A 142 33.71 2.80 -0.53
N PHE A 143 32.87 3.42 0.31
CA PHE A 143 33.29 4.45 1.25
C PHE A 143 33.09 3.92 2.68
N PRO A 144 34.08 4.04 3.57
CA PRO A 144 33.98 3.60 4.95
C PRO A 144 32.97 4.45 5.72
N LEU A 145 32.15 3.79 6.55
CA LEU A 145 31.33 4.45 7.56
C LEU A 145 32.24 5.04 8.65
N SER A 146 32.64 6.29 8.45
CA SER A 146 33.06 7.16 9.55
C SER A 146 31.82 7.85 10.11
N PHE A 147 31.44 7.44 11.32
CA PHE A 147 30.58 8.22 12.21
C PHE A 147 31.31 9.54 12.49
N HIS A 148 30.87 10.62 11.84
CA HIS A 148 31.20 11.97 12.26
C HIS A 148 29.91 12.66 12.69
N CYS A 149 29.78 12.75 14.00
CA CYS A 149 28.89 13.66 14.70
C CYS A 149 29.14 15.07 14.17
N LEU A 150 28.17 15.65 13.47
CA LEU A 150 28.22 17.04 13.03
C LEU A 150 27.25 17.84 13.87
N GLU A 151 27.83 18.28 14.97
CA GLU A 151 27.53 19.44 15.79
C GLU A 151 27.01 20.60 14.94
N LYS A 152 25.75 20.98 15.19
CA LYS A 152 25.07 22.05 14.47
C LYS A 152 25.49 23.38 15.10
N LYS A 153 26.41 24.10 14.46
CA LYS A 153 26.69 25.51 14.75
C LYS A 153 25.48 26.36 14.36
N GLU A 154 24.66 26.74 15.34
CA GLU A 154 23.75 27.87 15.24
C GLU A 154 24.42 29.10 15.85
N GLY A 155 24.66 30.11 15.03
CA GLY A 155 25.27 31.37 15.44
C GLY A 155 24.93 32.50 14.48
N ARG A 156 23.79 33.16 14.73
CA ARG A 156 23.66 34.59 15.05
C ARG A 156 22.28 35.15 14.66
N GLY A 157 21.65 35.79 15.62
CA GLY A 157 20.39 36.52 15.50
C GLY A 157 19.74 36.71 16.87
N ALA A 158 20.40 37.46 17.73
CA ALA A 158 19.93 37.80 19.08
C ALA A 158 18.67 38.69 19.00
N ALA A 159 17.60 38.26 19.67
CA ALA A 159 16.59 39.14 20.22
C ALA A 159 16.10 38.50 21.53
N SER A 160 16.50 39.15 22.62
CA SER A 160 16.28 38.81 24.03
C SER A 160 14.81 38.92 24.43
N LEU A 161 14.20 37.84 24.91
CA LEU A 161 13.04 37.88 25.80
C LEU A 161 13.16 36.77 26.87
N PRO A 162 12.84 37.05 28.15
CA PRO A 162 13.31 36.26 29.29
C PRO A 162 12.57 34.93 29.45
N TRP A 163 13.36 33.87 29.59
CA TRP A 163 12.93 32.53 29.95
C TRP A 163 12.59 32.46 31.45
N PHE A 164 11.30 32.31 31.78
CA PHE A 164 10.91 31.72 33.05
C PHE A 164 10.94 30.20 32.92
N GLY A 165 11.76 29.58 33.78
CA GLY A 165 11.95 28.14 33.83
C GLY A 165 10.70 27.42 34.32
N LEU A 166 10.23 26.45 33.53
CA LEU A 166 9.50 25.29 34.00
C LEU A 166 10.06 24.07 33.26
N GLY A 167 10.52 23.09 34.03
CA GLY A 167 11.12 21.84 33.55
C GLY A 167 10.22 21.15 32.53
N PHE A 168 10.77 20.93 31.33
CA PHE A 168 10.08 20.30 30.23
C PHE A 168 10.30 18.77 30.32
N ASP A 169 9.44 18.10 31.08
CA ASP A 169 9.39 16.64 31.15
C ASP A 169 8.84 16.06 29.82
N PRO A 170 9.62 15.27 29.05
CA PRO A 170 9.18 14.75 27.75
C PRO A 170 8.14 13.62 27.84
N VAL A 171 7.68 13.25 29.04
CA VAL A 171 6.67 12.22 29.27
C VAL A 171 5.23 12.78 29.22
N LEU A 172 5.07 14.11 29.32
CA LEU A 172 3.76 14.76 29.43
C LEU A 172 3.15 15.20 28.09
N PHE A 173 3.68 14.76 26.94
CA PHE A 173 3.16 15.15 25.62
C PHE A 173 2.23 14.10 24.97
N PHE A 174 1.86 13.03 25.67
CA PHE A 174 1.10 11.91 25.10
C PHE A 174 -0.27 11.64 25.73
N VAL A 175 -0.97 12.69 26.19
CA VAL A 175 -2.39 12.58 26.59
C VAL A 175 -3.26 13.51 25.75
N ALA A 176 -3.14 13.41 24.42
CA ALA A 176 -4.15 13.96 23.52
C ALA A 176 -5.33 12.97 23.41
N ALA A 177 -6.35 13.21 24.24
CA ALA A 177 -7.76 12.76 24.14
C ALA A 177 -8.09 11.64 23.12
N MET A 178 -7.98 10.37 23.52
CA MET A 178 -8.42 9.23 22.71
C MET A 178 -9.93 8.98 22.84
N GLY A 179 -10.76 9.86 22.26
CA GLY A 179 -12.21 9.64 22.16
C GLY A 179 -12.60 8.48 21.22
N ARG A 180 -11.66 7.94 20.44
CA ARG A 180 -11.87 6.86 19.45
C ARG A 180 -11.06 5.62 19.79
N ARG A 181 -11.62 4.45 19.48
CA ARG A 181 -10.87 3.18 19.62
C ARG A 181 -9.68 3.13 18.66
N PRO A 182 -8.53 2.56 19.07
CA PRO A 182 -7.41 2.31 18.18
C PRO A 182 -7.80 1.52 16.93
N ALA A 183 -7.30 1.94 15.76
CA ALA A 183 -7.65 1.34 14.46
C ALA A 183 -7.30 -0.16 14.36
N ARG A 184 -6.36 -0.66 15.19
CA ARG A 184 -6.02 -2.10 15.27
C ARG A 184 -7.23 -3.00 15.53
N CYS A 185 -8.25 -2.50 16.23
CA CYS A 185 -9.47 -3.26 16.51
C CYS A 185 -10.28 -3.57 15.24
N TYR A 186 -10.16 -2.74 14.22
CA TYR A 186 -10.98 -2.80 13.00
C TYR A 186 -10.19 -3.15 11.74
N ARG A 187 -8.85 -3.26 11.81
CA ARG A 187 -7.97 -3.48 10.64
C ARG A 187 -8.37 -4.69 9.80
N GLN A 188 -8.62 -5.84 10.43
CA GLN A 188 -8.93 -7.07 9.70
C GLN A 188 -10.41 -7.14 9.28
N ILE A 189 -10.67 -7.61 8.07
CA ILE A 189 -12.03 -7.87 7.57
C ILE A 189 -12.52 -9.20 8.15
N LYS A 190 -13.30 -9.15 9.23
CA LYS A 190 -13.84 -10.35 9.91
C LYS A 190 -15.31 -10.62 9.60
N ASN A 191 -16.10 -9.55 9.51
CA ASN A 191 -17.56 -9.65 9.41
C ASN A 191 -18.03 -9.54 7.95
N LYS A 192 -19.29 -9.92 7.69
CA LYS A 192 -19.97 -9.59 6.43
C LYS A 192 -20.05 -8.07 6.22
N PRO A 193 -20.12 -7.58 4.97
CA PRO A 193 -20.31 -6.15 4.70
C PRO A 193 -21.58 -5.64 5.39
N TYR A 194 -21.45 -4.51 6.08
CA TYR A 194 -22.54 -3.88 6.82
C TYR A 194 -22.61 -2.40 6.42
N PRO A 195 -23.39 -2.04 5.39
CA PRO A 195 -23.51 -0.68 4.90
C PRO A 195 -24.61 0.12 5.62
N LYS A 196 -24.54 1.45 5.51
CA LYS A 196 -25.67 2.34 5.83
C LYS A 196 -26.86 1.92 4.97
N SER A 197 -28.00 1.65 5.59
CA SER A 197 -29.18 1.08 4.94
C SER A 197 -30.45 1.37 5.76
N ARG A 198 -31.63 0.97 5.25
CA ARG A 198 -32.90 1.07 5.98
C ARG A 198 -32.89 0.35 7.35
N TYR A 199 -32.04 -0.67 7.49
CA TYR A 199 -31.87 -1.47 8.71
C TYR A 199 -30.77 -0.92 9.62
N CYS A 200 -29.73 -0.28 9.05
CA CYS A 200 -28.64 0.32 9.80
C CYS A 200 -28.78 1.86 9.81
N ARG A 201 -29.59 2.35 10.76
CA ARG A 201 -29.86 3.78 10.98
C ARG A 201 -28.90 4.39 12.00
N GLY A 202 -28.81 5.73 12.04
CA GLY A 202 -27.94 6.45 12.99
C GLY A 202 -26.44 6.30 12.71
N VAL A 203 -26.05 6.00 11.47
CA VAL A 203 -24.65 5.90 11.06
C VAL A 203 -24.05 7.29 10.96
N PRO A 204 -22.91 7.57 11.62
CA PRO A 204 -22.24 8.86 11.50
C PRO A 204 -21.66 9.04 10.09
N ASP A 205 -21.64 10.27 9.61
CA ASP A 205 -21.11 10.57 8.30
C ASP A 205 -19.59 10.34 8.23
N PRO A 206 -19.07 9.83 7.08
CA PRO A 206 -17.65 9.58 6.91
C PRO A 206 -16.83 10.88 7.05
N LYS A 207 -15.63 10.77 7.63
CA LYS A 207 -14.77 11.95 7.80
C LYS A 207 -14.27 12.51 6.47
N ILE A 208 -14.01 11.64 5.49
CA ILE A 208 -13.73 12.05 4.12
C ILE A 208 -15.03 12.49 3.42
N ARG A 209 -15.07 13.76 3.02
CA ARG A 209 -16.20 14.33 2.27
C ARG A 209 -15.86 14.64 0.81
N ILE A 210 -14.58 14.87 0.53
CA ILE A 210 -14.08 15.29 -0.79
C ILE A 210 -13.17 14.19 -1.34
N TYR A 211 -13.53 13.62 -2.49
CA TYR A 211 -12.76 12.54 -3.12
C TYR A 211 -11.83 13.05 -4.22
N ASP A 212 -12.20 14.14 -4.90
CA ASP A 212 -11.43 14.76 -5.96
C ASP A 212 -10.87 16.11 -5.51
N VAL A 213 -9.56 16.32 -5.71
CA VAL A 213 -8.81 17.52 -5.29
C VAL A 213 -7.89 17.98 -6.41
N GLY A 214 -7.56 19.27 -6.44
CA GLY A 214 -6.81 19.89 -7.52
C GLY A 214 -7.70 20.24 -8.70
N MET A 215 -7.14 20.25 -9.91
CA MET A 215 -7.85 20.63 -11.12
C MET A 215 -8.66 19.49 -11.73
N LYS A 216 -9.81 19.21 -11.10
CA LYS A 216 -10.76 18.19 -11.54
C LYS A 216 -11.47 18.51 -12.87
N LYS A 217 -11.59 19.79 -13.24
CA LYS A 217 -12.25 20.23 -14.48
C LYS A 217 -11.36 20.16 -15.73
N LYS A 218 -10.04 20.04 -15.57
CA LYS A 218 -9.12 19.98 -16.72
C LYS A 218 -9.37 18.71 -17.54
N GLY A 219 -9.28 18.88 -18.86
CA GLY A 219 -9.50 17.84 -19.84
C GLY A 219 -8.59 16.62 -19.67
N VAL A 220 -8.88 15.57 -20.41
CA VAL A 220 -8.11 14.33 -20.42
C VAL A 220 -6.69 14.52 -20.95
N ASP A 221 -6.49 15.44 -21.90
CA ASP A 221 -5.22 15.63 -22.60
C ASP A 221 -4.14 16.34 -21.77
N GLU A 222 -4.56 17.15 -20.79
CA GLU A 222 -3.63 18.00 -20.02
C GLU A 222 -2.75 17.23 -19.03
N PHE A 223 -3.23 16.07 -18.58
CA PHE A 223 -2.58 15.28 -17.54
C PHE A 223 -2.35 13.83 -18.00
N PRO A 224 -1.28 13.60 -18.79
CA PRO A 224 -0.95 12.27 -19.32
C PRO A 224 -0.40 11.32 -18.25
N PHE A 225 0.35 11.83 -17.28
CA PHE A 225 1.05 11.00 -16.29
C PHE A 225 0.12 10.59 -15.17
N CYS A 226 0.20 9.33 -14.72
CA CYS A 226 -0.58 8.84 -13.59
C CYS A 226 0.22 7.95 -12.64
N VAL A 227 0.02 8.17 -11.34
CA VAL A 227 0.58 7.34 -10.26
C VAL A 227 -0.53 6.89 -9.34
N HIS A 228 -0.47 5.63 -8.94
CA HIS A 228 -1.42 4.98 -8.05
C HIS A 228 -0.75 4.56 -6.75
N LEU A 229 -1.45 4.74 -5.64
CA LEU A 229 -1.13 4.08 -4.37
C LEU A 229 -2.04 2.86 -4.24
N VAL A 230 -1.43 1.68 -4.14
CA VAL A 230 -2.13 0.39 -4.17
C VAL A 230 -1.95 -0.33 -2.83
N SER A 231 -3.02 -0.92 -2.32
CA SER A 231 -2.94 -1.77 -1.12
C SER A 231 -2.34 -3.13 -1.47
N TRP A 232 -1.36 -3.58 -0.69
CA TRP A 232 -0.80 -4.93 -0.81
C TRP A 232 -1.34 -5.90 0.25
N GLU A 233 -2.32 -5.45 1.03
CA GLU A 233 -2.98 -6.23 2.07
C GLU A 233 -4.51 -6.12 1.94
N LYS A 234 -5.20 -7.14 2.44
CA LYS A 234 -6.66 -7.15 2.56
C LYS A 234 -7.06 -6.64 3.94
N GLU A 235 -7.58 -5.41 4.01
CA GLU A 235 -7.87 -4.75 5.28
C GLU A 235 -9.02 -3.75 5.19
N ASN A 236 -9.48 -3.28 6.34
CA ASN A 236 -10.38 -2.15 6.46
C ASN A 236 -9.56 -0.87 6.66
N VAL A 237 -9.74 0.07 5.75
CA VAL A 237 -9.16 1.41 5.84
C VAL A 237 -10.21 2.37 6.39
N SER A 238 -9.92 3.07 7.48
CA SER A 238 -10.89 3.98 8.10
C SER A 238 -11.12 5.25 7.27
N SER A 239 -12.31 5.86 7.41
CA SER A 239 -12.62 7.13 6.74
C SER A 239 -11.67 8.26 7.14
N GLU A 240 -11.18 8.22 8.37
CA GLU A 240 -10.22 9.14 8.95
C GLU A 240 -8.83 9.00 8.32
N ALA A 241 -8.39 7.75 8.09
CA ALA A 241 -7.13 7.48 7.42
C ALA A 241 -7.15 7.96 5.97
N LEU A 242 -8.28 7.76 5.26
CA LEU A 242 -8.48 8.27 3.90
C LEU A 242 -8.39 9.79 3.87
N GLU A 243 -9.03 10.48 4.81
CA GLU A 243 -8.97 11.95 4.88
C GLU A 243 -7.56 12.46 5.22
N ALA A 244 -6.88 11.84 6.18
CA ALA A 244 -5.51 12.19 6.54
C ALA A 244 -4.53 11.99 5.36
N ALA A 245 -4.68 10.88 4.63
CA ALA A 245 -3.90 10.58 3.44
C ALA A 245 -4.16 11.60 2.31
N ARG A 246 -5.42 11.94 2.07
CA ARG A 246 -5.83 12.95 1.08
C ARG A 246 -5.20 14.31 1.38
N ILE A 247 -5.29 14.76 2.64
CA ILE A 247 -4.70 16.03 3.09
C ILE A 247 -3.18 16.02 2.91
N ALA A 248 -2.51 14.92 3.31
CA ALA A 248 -1.06 14.79 3.18
C ALA A 248 -0.59 14.87 1.72
N CYS A 249 -1.23 14.13 0.81
CA CYS A 249 -0.94 14.23 -0.63
C CYS A 249 -1.17 15.64 -1.16
N ASN A 250 -2.34 16.22 -0.88
CA ASN A 250 -2.72 17.53 -1.41
C ASN A 250 -1.79 18.64 -0.93
N LYS A 251 -1.43 18.64 0.35
CA LYS A 251 -0.53 19.63 0.95
C LYS A 251 0.85 19.61 0.28
N TYR A 252 1.39 18.42 0.03
CA TYR A 252 2.67 18.29 -0.64
C TYR A 252 2.59 18.73 -2.11
N MET A 253 1.62 18.22 -2.86
CA MET A 253 1.48 18.57 -4.29
C MET A 253 1.22 20.06 -4.50
N THR A 254 0.39 20.69 -3.66
CA THR A 254 0.11 22.13 -3.75
C THR A 254 1.37 22.97 -3.49
N LYS A 255 2.24 22.53 -2.56
CA LYS A 255 3.47 23.25 -2.23
C LYS A 255 4.52 23.18 -3.34
N PHE A 256 4.68 22.03 -3.99
CA PHE A 256 5.80 21.80 -4.93
C PHE A 256 5.39 21.89 -6.40
N ALA A 257 4.19 21.47 -6.77
CA ALA A 257 3.71 21.49 -8.15
C ALA A 257 2.71 22.64 -8.42
N GLY A 258 2.11 23.21 -7.37
CA GLY A 258 1.00 24.15 -7.47
C GLY A 258 -0.37 23.44 -7.56
N LYS A 259 -1.42 24.13 -7.11
CA LYS A 259 -2.80 23.60 -7.07
C LYS A 259 -3.34 23.19 -8.45
N ASP A 260 -2.80 23.80 -9.50
CA ASP A 260 -3.35 23.73 -10.85
C ASP A 260 -2.71 22.66 -11.73
N ALA A 261 -1.66 22.02 -11.21
CA ALA A 261 -0.79 21.11 -11.96
C ALA A 261 -1.15 19.62 -11.79
N PHE A 262 -2.12 19.30 -10.93
CA PHE A 262 -2.50 17.91 -10.65
C PHE A 262 -4.00 17.75 -10.40
N HIS A 263 -4.45 16.51 -10.52
CA HIS A 263 -5.76 16.04 -10.10
C HIS A 263 -5.57 14.78 -9.25
N LEU A 264 -5.90 14.88 -7.96
CA LEU A 264 -5.87 13.79 -6.99
C LEU A 264 -7.28 13.23 -6.84
N ARG A 265 -7.42 11.92 -6.94
CA ARG A 265 -8.67 11.18 -6.72
C ARG A 265 -8.47 10.09 -5.69
N VAL A 266 -9.28 10.11 -4.63
CA VAL A 266 -9.46 8.98 -3.73
C VAL A 266 -10.42 8.00 -4.41
N ARG A 267 -9.95 6.79 -4.73
CA ARG A 267 -10.73 5.79 -5.48
C ARG A 267 -11.64 4.95 -4.57
N VAL A 268 -11.33 4.93 -3.29
CA VAL A 268 -11.94 4.05 -2.30
C VAL A 268 -12.97 4.82 -1.46
N HIS A 269 -14.16 4.26 -1.32
CA HIS A 269 -15.27 4.84 -0.55
C HIS A 269 -15.57 4.03 0.72
N PRO A 270 -15.74 4.69 1.88
CA PRO A 270 -16.00 4.03 3.15
C PRO A 270 -17.49 3.72 3.33
N PHE A 271 -17.96 2.66 2.69
CA PHE A 271 -19.35 2.22 2.82
C PHE A 271 -19.61 1.30 4.03
N HIS A 272 -18.58 0.63 4.55
CA HIS A 272 -18.75 -0.31 5.65
C HIS A 272 -18.81 0.42 6.99
N VAL A 273 -19.81 0.11 7.80
CA VAL A 273 -20.02 0.69 9.11
C VAL A 273 -19.39 -0.18 10.19
N LEU A 274 -18.56 0.46 11.02
CA LEU A 274 -17.95 -0.12 12.21
C LEU A 274 -18.89 0.04 13.40
N ARG A 275 -19.00 -1.02 14.20
CA ARG A 275 -19.84 -1.07 15.40
C ARG A 275 -19.00 -1.12 16.66
N ILE A 276 -19.50 -0.49 17.71
CA ILE A 276 -18.91 -0.52 19.05
C ILE A 276 -19.98 -0.88 20.07
N ASN A 277 -19.72 -1.90 20.89
CA ASN A 277 -20.41 -2.05 22.15
C ASN A 277 -19.68 -1.16 23.17
N LYS A 278 -20.26 -0.01 23.52
CA LYS A 278 -19.63 0.93 24.46
C LYS A 278 -19.86 0.42 25.88
N MET A 279 -18.77 0.24 26.62
CA MET A 279 -18.82 -0.06 28.05
C MET A 279 -18.57 1.22 28.82
N LEU A 280 -19.22 1.37 29.97
CA LEU A 280 -19.00 2.48 30.87
C LEU A 280 -17.67 2.26 31.59
N SER A 281 -16.83 3.28 31.57
CA SER A 281 -15.57 3.33 32.31
C SER A 281 -15.74 4.29 33.49
N CYS A 282 -16.56 3.90 34.46
CA CYS A 282 -16.72 4.61 35.73
C CYS A 282 -16.68 3.63 36.90
N ALA A 283 -16.37 4.10 38.11
CA ALA A 283 -16.45 3.27 39.31
C ALA A 283 -17.89 2.78 39.50
N GLY A 284 -18.06 1.49 39.81
CA GLY A 284 -19.40 0.87 39.91
C GLY A 284 -20.11 0.63 38.56
N ALA A 285 -19.43 0.78 37.42
CA ALA A 285 -20.02 0.57 36.09
C ALA A 285 -20.72 -0.80 35.93
N ASP A 286 -20.24 -1.84 36.61
CA ASP A 286 -20.84 -3.18 36.59
C ASP A 286 -22.32 -3.20 36.99
N ARG A 287 -22.73 -2.29 37.89
CA ARG A 287 -24.13 -2.16 38.34
C ARG A 287 -25.01 -1.44 37.32
N LEU A 288 -24.42 -0.57 36.50
CA LEU A 288 -25.11 0.34 35.59
C LEU A 288 -25.15 -0.17 34.15
N GLN A 289 -24.29 -1.12 33.78
CA GLN A 289 -24.19 -1.64 32.42
C GLN A 289 -24.62 -3.10 32.34
N THR A 290 -25.20 -3.50 31.20
CA THR A 290 -25.64 -4.88 30.95
C THR A 290 -24.49 -5.84 30.61
N GLY A 291 -23.25 -5.35 30.65
CA GLY A 291 -22.05 -6.09 30.27
C GLY A 291 -22.14 -6.59 28.82
N MET A 292 -22.13 -7.92 28.64
CA MET A 292 -22.22 -8.57 27.33
C MET A 292 -23.63 -9.03 26.96
N ARG A 293 -24.64 -8.79 27.81
CA ARG A 293 -26.04 -9.05 27.45
C ARG A 293 -26.48 -8.00 26.41
N GLY A 294 -26.95 -8.47 25.25
CA GLY A 294 -27.33 -7.58 24.14
C GLY A 294 -26.15 -6.88 23.46
N ALA A 295 -25.00 -7.57 23.32
CA ALA A 295 -23.72 -7.00 22.87
C ALA A 295 -23.66 -6.48 21.40
N PHE A 296 -24.80 -6.32 20.71
CA PHE A 296 -24.82 -5.75 19.37
C PHE A 296 -24.46 -4.26 19.43
N GLY A 297 -23.30 -3.92 18.88
CA GLY A 297 -22.77 -2.57 18.97
C GLY A 297 -23.55 -1.54 18.15
N LYS A 298 -23.55 -0.29 18.64
CA LYS A 298 -24.06 0.88 17.89
C LYS A 298 -23.04 1.28 16.81
N PRO A 299 -23.48 1.87 15.68
CA PRO A 299 -22.57 2.38 14.66
C PRO A 299 -21.71 3.54 15.21
N GLN A 300 -20.40 3.50 14.98
CA GLN A 300 -19.44 4.49 15.52
C GLN A 300 -18.62 5.20 14.45
N GLY A 301 -18.39 4.55 13.31
CA GLY A 301 -17.58 5.10 12.23
C GLY A 301 -17.73 4.29 10.95
N THR A 302 -17.15 4.79 9.88
CA THR A 302 -17.17 4.13 8.57
C THR A 302 -15.75 3.80 8.12
N CYS A 303 -15.63 2.71 7.37
CA CYS A 303 -14.40 2.24 6.78
C CYS A 303 -14.66 1.72 5.37
N ALA A 304 -13.62 1.69 4.58
CA ALA A 304 -13.60 1.08 3.28
C ALA A 304 -12.93 -0.29 3.37
N ARG A 305 -13.56 -1.27 2.72
CA ARG A 305 -12.98 -2.61 2.56
C ARG A 305 -12.09 -2.61 1.33
N VAL A 306 -10.84 -2.99 1.52
CA VAL A 306 -9.84 -2.96 0.46
C VAL A 306 -9.30 -4.37 0.24
N SER A 307 -9.19 -4.75 -1.03
CA SER A 307 -8.58 -6.00 -1.46
C SER A 307 -7.11 -5.81 -1.85
N ILE A 308 -6.36 -6.90 -1.92
CA ILE A 308 -4.98 -6.88 -2.41
C ILE A 308 -4.98 -6.41 -3.87
N GLY A 309 -4.09 -5.48 -4.21
CA GLY A 309 -4.01 -4.90 -5.55
C GLY A 309 -5.03 -3.79 -5.83
N GLN A 310 -5.93 -3.47 -4.89
CA GLN A 310 -6.89 -2.40 -5.09
C GLN A 310 -6.24 -1.02 -4.92
N VAL A 311 -6.52 -0.12 -5.87
CA VAL A 311 -6.01 1.26 -5.86
C VAL A 311 -6.75 2.09 -4.80
N LEU A 312 -5.99 2.73 -3.90
CA LEU A 312 -6.49 3.63 -2.86
C LEU A 312 -6.60 5.07 -3.36
N LEU A 313 -5.47 5.61 -3.82
CA LEU A 313 -5.32 6.98 -4.29
C LEU A 313 -4.76 6.96 -5.71
N SER A 314 -5.18 7.91 -6.53
CA SER A 314 -4.66 8.12 -7.88
C SER A 314 -4.37 9.59 -8.08
N VAL A 315 -3.19 9.91 -8.58
CA VAL A 315 -2.82 11.27 -8.96
C VAL A 315 -2.51 11.25 -10.44
N ARG A 316 -3.13 12.17 -11.19
CA ARG A 316 -2.69 12.50 -12.55
C ARG A 316 -2.07 13.88 -12.57
N CYS A 317 -1.00 14.05 -13.33
CA CYS A 317 -0.29 15.33 -13.51
C CYS A 317 0.42 15.37 -14.86
N LYS A 318 1.14 16.48 -15.11
CA LYS A 318 2.09 16.56 -16.22
C LYS A 318 3.34 15.73 -15.91
N ASP A 319 4.06 15.28 -16.93
CA ASP A 319 5.26 14.44 -16.77
C ASP A 319 6.36 15.12 -15.95
N ASN A 320 6.47 16.44 -16.04
CA ASN A 320 7.43 17.25 -15.28
C ASN A 320 7.26 17.06 -13.76
N ASN A 321 6.04 16.79 -13.28
CA ASN A 321 5.72 16.65 -11.86
C ASN A 321 5.69 15.18 -11.39
N SER A 322 6.25 14.27 -12.18
CA SER A 322 6.24 12.83 -11.89
C SER A 322 6.89 12.48 -10.54
N HIS A 323 8.08 13.03 -10.26
CA HIS A 323 8.78 12.82 -8.99
C HIS A 323 7.98 13.33 -7.78
N ASN A 324 7.42 14.53 -7.89
CA ASN A 324 6.61 15.14 -6.84
C ASN A 324 5.35 14.32 -6.53
N ALA A 325 4.71 13.75 -7.54
CA ALA A 325 3.55 12.87 -7.37
C ALA A 325 3.90 11.57 -6.63
N GLN A 326 5.05 10.97 -6.93
CA GLN A 326 5.52 9.77 -6.22
C GLN A 326 5.81 10.07 -4.74
N GLU A 327 6.51 11.18 -4.46
CA GLU A 327 6.83 11.60 -3.09
C GLU A 327 5.57 11.96 -2.29
N ALA A 328 4.58 12.60 -2.93
CA ALA A 328 3.27 12.88 -2.31
C ALA A 328 2.57 11.58 -1.86
N LEU A 329 2.59 10.55 -2.70
CA LEU A 329 1.98 9.25 -2.39
C LEU A 329 2.79 8.48 -1.35
N ARG A 330 4.12 8.64 -1.31
CA ARG A 330 4.96 8.11 -0.22
C ARG A 330 4.60 8.71 1.13
N ARG A 331 4.29 10.01 1.18
CA ARG A 331 3.83 10.67 2.41
C ARG A 331 2.44 10.20 2.85
N ALA A 332 1.53 9.97 1.92
CA ALA A 332 0.21 9.42 2.22
C ALA A 332 0.25 7.95 2.64
N LYS A 333 1.20 7.16 2.12
CA LYS A 333 1.41 5.77 2.54
C LYS A 333 1.52 5.62 4.06
N PHE A 334 2.22 6.53 4.75
CA PHE A 334 2.34 6.51 6.21
C PHE A 334 1.04 6.76 6.99
N LYS A 335 -0.04 7.17 6.31
CA LYS A 335 -1.37 7.35 6.94
C LYS A 335 -2.24 6.10 6.86
N PHE A 336 -1.85 5.12 6.05
CA PHE A 336 -2.57 3.86 5.93
C PHE A 336 -1.97 2.78 6.85
N PRO A 337 -2.81 1.87 7.38
CA PRO A 337 -2.33 0.65 8.01
C PRO A 337 -1.70 -0.27 6.94
N GLY A 338 -0.86 -1.24 7.32
CA GLY A 338 -0.37 -2.25 6.39
C GLY A 338 0.65 -1.78 5.36
N ARG A 339 0.89 -2.61 4.32
CA ARG A 339 1.86 -2.34 3.26
C ARG A 339 1.16 -1.81 2.00
N GLN A 340 1.58 -0.63 1.54
CA GLN A 340 1.19 -0.09 0.24
C GLN A 340 2.36 -0.02 -0.72
N LYS A 341 2.05 -0.17 -2.01
CA LYS A 341 2.98 -0.01 -3.12
C LYS A 341 2.57 1.19 -3.96
N ILE A 342 3.55 1.97 -4.39
CA ILE A 342 3.37 3.07 -5.34
C ILE A 342 3.66 2.49 -6.72
N ILE A 343 2.74 2.69 -7.66
CA ILE A 343 2.83 2.15 -9.02
C ILE A 343 2.62 3.30 -9.99
N VAL A 344 3.57 3.49 -10.91
CA VAL A 344 3.43 4.38 -12.05
C VAL A 344 2.60 3.65 -13.11
N SER A 345 1.55 4.28 -13.59
CA SER A 345 0.66 3.70 -14.61
C SER A 345 1.23 3.90 -16.00
N GLY A 346 1.13 2.89 -16.86
CA GLY A 346 1.37 3.02 -18.30
C GLY A 346 0.18 3.62 -19.06
N LYS A 347 -0.92 3.93 -18.35
CA LYS A 347 -2.15 4.48 -18.93
C LYS A 347 -2.11 5.99 -19.05
N TRP A 348 -2.91 6.54 -19.96
CA TRP A 348 -3.08 7.98 -20.10
C TRP A 348 -3.98 8.54 -18.99
N GLY A 349 -3.38 9.20 -17.99
CA GLY A 349 -4.11 9.82 -16.89
C GLY A 349 -5.04 8.83 -16.17
N PHE A 350 -6.33 9.17 -16.07
CA PHE A 350 -7.35 8.30 -15.46
C PHE A 350 -8.12 7.44 -16.48
N THR A 351 -7.71 7.46 -17.73
CA THR A 351 -8.36 6.66 -18.77
C THR A 351 -8.00 5.18 -18.64
N LYS A 352 -8.73 4.34 -19.37
CA LYS A 352 -8.44 2.91 -19.48
C LYS A 352 -7.35 2.59 -20.49
N PHE A 353 -6.97 3.54 -21.34
CA PHE A 353 -6.11 3.34 -22.51
C PHE A 353 -4.64 3.48 -22.15
N ASN A 354 -3.78 2.71 -22.84
CA ASN A 354 -2.34 2.87 -22.72
C ASN A 354 -1.89 4.17 -23.37
N ARG A 355 -0.75 4.71 -22.93
CA ARG A 355 -0.21 5.97 -23.43
C ARG A 355 0.07 5.95 -24.94
N SER A 356 0.65 4.86 -25.46
CA SER A 356 0.90 4.65 -26.90
C SER A 356 -0.38 4.67 -27.71
N ASP A 357 -1.37 3.88 -27.28
CA ASP A 357 -2.61 3.67 -28.02
C ASP A 357 -3.46 4.93 -28.02
N TYR A 358 -3.43 5.68 -26.91
CA TYR A 358 -4.09 6.97 -26.80
C TYR A 358 -3.56 7.97 -27.83
N VAL A 359 -2.23 8.09 -27.96
CA VAL A 359 -1.62 9.00 -28.95
C VAL A 359 -1.99 8.58 -30.37
N LYS A 360 -1.96 7.28 -30.68
CA LYS A 360 -2.35 6.75 -31.99
C LYS A 360 -3.82 7.04 -32.34
N TRP A 361 -4.76 6.73 -31.45
CA TRP A 361 -6.17 6.99 -31.72
C TRP A 361 -6.50 8.48 -31.71
N LYS A 362 -5.71 9.29 -31.01
CA LYS A 362 -5.81 10.75 -31.08
C LYS A 362 -5.39 11.27 -32.44
N SER A 363 -4.28 10.78 -33.03
CA SER A 363 -3.89 11.14 -34.40
C SER A 363 -4.90 10.66 -35.46
N GLU A 364 -5.58 9.54 -35.19
CA GLU A 364 -6.67 9.03 -36.04
C GLU A 364 -8.01 9.80 -35.84
N ASN A 365 -8.06 10.82 -34.96
CA ASN A 365 -9.28 11.56 -34.58
C ASN A 365 -10.43 10.67 -34.08
N ARG A 366 -10.10 9.53 -33.46
CA ARG A 366 -11.07 8.57 -32.91
C ARG A 366 -11.36 8.76 -31.42
N ILE A 367 -10.63 9.65 -30.77
CA ILE A 367 -10.81 9.96 -29.35
C ILE A 367 -11.71 11.19 -29.21
N MET A 368 -12.80 11.00 -28.48
CA MET A 368 -13.70 12.08 -28.09
C MET A 368 -13.49 12.40 -26.60
N PRO A 369 -13.15 13.65 -26.24
CA PRO A 369 -12.99 14.04 -24.85
C PRO A 369 -14.33 14.00 -24.11
N ASP A 370 -14.35 13.44 -22.90
CA ASP A 370 -15.53 13.34 -22.02
C ASP A 370 -15.15 13.88 -20.64
N GLY A 371 -14.72 15.15 -20.63
CA GLY A 371 -14.17 15.83 -19.47
C GLY A 371 -12.84 15.22 -19.00
N VAL A 372 -12.88 14.49 -17.88
CA VAL A 372 -11.69 13.84 -17.27
C VAL A 372 -11.31 12.56 -18.00
N ASN A 373 -12.28 11.90 -18.62
CA ASN A 373 -12.11 10.66 -19.36
C ASN A 373 -12.18 10.92 -20.87
N ALA A 374 -11.99 9.86 -21.65
CA ALA A 374 -12.18 9.90 -23.09
C ALA A 374 -12.99 8.69 -23.57
N LYS A 375 -13.83 8.93 -24.58
CA LYS A 375 -14.58 7.90 -25.31
C LYS A 375 -13.81 7.56 -26.59
N LEU A 376 -13.70 6.27 -26.87
CA LEU A 376 -13.13 5.79 -28.13
C LEU A 376 -14.28 5.53 -29.10
N LEU A 377 -14.20 6.15 -30.28
CA LEU A 377 -15.14 5.92 -31.37
C LEU A 377 -14.80 4.58 -32.03
N GLY A 378 -15.64 3.58 -31.73
CA GLY A 378 -15.57 2.24 -32.29
C GLY A 378 -16.46 2.07 -33.53
N CYS A 379 -16.39 0.89 -34.12
CA CYS A 379 -17.25 0.47 -35.24
C CYS A 379 -18.62 -0.07 -34.78
N HIS A 380 -18.89 -0.15 -33.48
CA HIS A 380 -20.17 -0.61 -32.92
C HIS A 380 -21.13 0.57 -32.66
N GLY A 381 -22.42 0.41 -32.99
CA GLY A 381 -23.47 1.42 -32.79
C GLY A 381 -24.39 1.58 -34.01
N PRO A 382 -25.47 2.37 -33.88
CA PRO A 382 -26.45 2.55 -34.95
C PRO A 382 -25.81 3.20 -36.20
N LEU A 383 -26.01 2.56 -37.36
CA LEU A 383 -25.45 2.98 -38.64
C LEU A 383 -26.08 4.26 -39.18
N SER A 384 -27.30 4.61 -38.75
CA SER A 384 -28.02 5.82 -39.18
C SER A 384 -27.26 7.12 -38.92
N LYS A 385 -26.38 7.14 -37.91
CA LYS A 385 -25.57 8.32 -37.56
C LYS A 385 -24.25 8.42 -38.34
N ARG A 386 -23.93 7.44 -39.20
CA ARG A 386 -22.65 7.37 -39.93
C ARG A 386 -22.82 7.80 -41.37
N GLN A 387 -21.83 8.54 -41.88
CA GLN A 387 -21.75 8.84 -43.30
C GLN A 387 -21.31 7.60 -44.10
N PRO A 388 -21.84 7.37 -45.30
CA PRO A 388 -21.36 6.32 -46.20
C PRO A 388 -19.84 6.44 -46.41
N GLY A 389 -19.11 5.32 -46.38
CA GLY A 389 -17.65 5.29 -46.55
C GLY A 389 -16.83 5.69 -45.32
N ARG A 390 -17.45 6.12 -44.22
CA ARG A 390 -16.76 6.38 -42.93
C ARG A 390 -17.17 5.38 -41.86
N ALA A 391 -16.21 4.54 -41.45
CA ALA A 391 -16.43 3.54 -40.40
C ALA A 391 -16.64 4.18 -39.01
N PHE A 392 -16.10 5.38 -38.78
CA PHE A 392 -16.13 6.07 -37.49
C PHE A 392 -16.98 7.34 -37.56
N LEU A 393 -17.69 7.63 -36.46
CA LEU A 393 -18.36 8.92 -36.27
C LEU A 393 -17.31 10.04 -36.21
N GLN A 394 -17.58 11.21 -36.80
CA GLN A 394 -16.73 12.38 -36.57
C GLN A 394 -16.94 12.87 -35.13
N ALA A 395 -15.84 13.20 -34.44
CA ALA A 395 -15.86 13.67 -33.05
C ALA A 395 -16.77 14.90 -32.84
N THR A 396 -16.91 15.76 -33.85
CA THR A 396 -17.74 16.98 -33.83
C THR A 396 -19.25 16.72 -33.83
N LEU A 397 -19.72 15.61 -34.41
CA LEU A 397 -21.16 15.29 -34.50
C LEU A 397 -21.70 14.65 -33.22
N ALA A 398 -20.84 14.19 -32.31
CA ALA A 398 -21.25 13.50 -31.10
C ALA A 398 -21.60 14.45 -29.92
N GLU A 399 -21.34 15.76 -30.05
CA GLU A 399 -21.69 16.77 -29.03
C GLU A 399 -23.13 17.30 -29.18
N ALA A 400 -23.79 17.03 -30.31
CA ALA A 400 -25.13 17.55 -30.64
C ALA A 400 -26.30 16.61 -30.27
N SER A 401 -26.09 15.60 -29.42
CA SER A 401 -27.13 14.61 -29.06
C SER A 401 -27.23 14.31 -27.58
#